data_AF-A0A091KC70-F1
#
_entry.id   AF-A0A091KC70-F1
#
_cell.length_a   1.000
_cell.length_b   1.000
_cell.length_c   1.000
_cell.angle_alpha   90.00
_cell.angle_beta   90.00
_cell.angle_gamma   90.00
#
_symmetry.space_group_name_H-M   'P 1'
#
loop_
_entity.id
_entity.type
_entity.pdbx_description
1 polymer ?
#
loop_
_entity_poly.entity_id
_entity_poly.type
_entity_poly.pdbx_seq_one_letter_code
_entity_poly.pdbx_strand_id
1 'polypeptide(L)'
;DVKMKRLPFYDVYDELIKPTTLASTNSQRFEEAHFTFALTPQQVQQILTSRDILPGAKCDYTIQVQLRFCLCETSCPQEDYFPPNLFVKVNGKLCPLPGYLPPTKNGAEPKRPSRPVNITPLARLSATVPNTVVVNWSSEFGRNYSVSVYLVKQLTSVTLLQKLRAKGIRNPDHSRALIKEKLTADPDSEIATTSLRVSLMCPLGKMRLIVPCRAITCSHLQCFDAALYLQMNEKKPTWTCPVCDKKAPYDNLIIDGLFVEILNSCTDCDEIQFMEDGSWCPMKPRKENQEVCQTSAFSGIEAGSLYTVSSEGKNSLEGKKKVEVIDLTLESSSDEEEPPAKKQCPVSGVVLPTAPLPKGVLSIDHQPASVLRRPPAAALG
;
A
#
# COMPACT_ATOMS: atom_id res chain seq x y z
N ASP A 1 20.07 -20.72 -10.70
CA ASP A 1 20.31 -19.62 -9.73
C ASP A 1 19.03 -18.92 -9.35
N VAL A 2 18.95 -18.42 -8.12
CA VAL A 2 17.83 -17.62 -7.60
C VAL A 2 17.77 -16.29 -8.35
N LYS A 3 16.57 -15.81 -8.68
CA LYS A 3 16.36 -14.51 -9.34
C LYS A 3 15.25 -13.74 -8.62
N MET A 4 15.42 -12.45 -8.45
CA MET A 4 14.38 -11.60 -7.88
C MET A 4 13.33 -11.23 -8.94
N LYS A 5 12.05 -11.21 -8.56
CA LYS A 5 10.97 -10.65 -9.36
C LYS A 5 11.18 -9.14 -9.52
N ARG A 6 11.00 -8.66 -10.74
CA ARG A 6 11.14 -7.23 -11.07
C ARG A 6 10.11 -6.40 -10.29
N LEU A 7 10.54 -5.28 -9.75
CA LEU A 7 9.67 -4.29 -9.14
C LEU A 7 9.36 -3.19 -10.16
N PRO A 8 8.08 -2.89 -10.47
CA PRO A 8 7.75 -1.92 -11.51
C PRO A 8 8.36 -0.54 -11.28
N PHE A 9 8.36 -0.05 -10.03
CA PHE A 9 8.87 1.27 -9.66
C PHE A 9 10.40 1.36 -9.56
N TYR A 10 11.15 0.33 -9.95
CA TYR A 10 12.62 0.34 -9.86
C TYR A 10 13.23 -0.23 -11.14
N ASP A 11 14.04 0.59 -11.82
CA ASP A 11 14.93 0.10 -12.87
C ASP A 11 16.26 -0.29 -12.24
N VAL A 12 16.73 -1.52 -12.48
CA VAL A 12 18.00 -2.03 -11.95
C VAL A 12 19.14 -1.52 -12.84
N TYR A 13 20.11 -0.83 -12.24
CA TYR A 13 21.30 -0.32 -12.92
C TYR A 13 22.49 -1.26 -12.75
N ASP A 14 22.64 -1.84 -11.56
CA ASP A 14 23.71 -2.80 -11.28
C ASP A 14 23.35 -3.76 -10.14
N GLU A 15 24.02 -4.91 -10.10
CA GLU A 15 23.92 -5.93 -9.07
C GLU A 15 25.18 -5.88 -8.20
N LEU A 16 25.11 -5.11 -7.10
CA LEU A 16 26.22 -4.90 -6.18
C LEU A 16 26.55 -6.16 -5.37
N ILE A 17 25.52 -6.96 -5.05
CA ILE A 17 25.64 -8.30 -4.48
C ILE A 17 24.62 -9.20 -5.17
N LYS A 18 25.10 -10.25 -5.83
CA LYS A 18 24.27 -11.26 -6.48
C LYS A 18 23.40 -12.00 -5.46
N PRO A 19 22.24 -12.56 -5.86
CA PRO A 19 21.47 -13.45 -4.99
C PRO A 19 22.36 -14.51 -4.35
N THR A 20 22.59 -14.36 -3.04
CA THR A 20 23.50 -15.18 -2.25
C THR A 20 22.71 -15.86 -1.15
N THR A 21 22.90 -17.17 -0.97
CA THR A 21 22.18 -17.95 0.05
C THR A 21 22.60 -17.51 1.45
N LEU A 22 21.61 -17.28 2.31
CA LEU A 22 21.80 -17.13 3.75
C LEU A 22 21.96 -18.53 4.34
N ALA A 23 23.20 -19.02 4.41
CA ALA A 23 23.51 -20.35 4.92
C ALA A 23 23.11 -20.49 6.39
N SER A 24 22.41 -21.56 6.73
CA SER A 24 22.08 -21.92 8.12
C SER A 24 23.03 -23.01 8.61
N THR A 25 23.57 -22.80 9.81
CA THR A 25 24.26 -23.81 10.58
C THR A 25 23.28 -24.41 11.58
N ASN A 26 22.94 -25.70 11.44
CA ASN A 26 21.94 -26.42 12.27
C ASN A 26 22.19 -26.40 13.80
N SER A 27 23.23 -25.70 14.27
CA SER A 27 23.63 -25.58 15.66
C SER A 27 23.06 -24.35 16.40
N GLN A 28 22.63 -23.29 15.71
CA GLN A 28 22.26 -22.02 16.38
C GLN A 28 20.82 -21.57 16.05
N ARG A 29 20.13 -21.05 17.07
CA ARG A 29 18.76 -20.50 16.91
C ARG A 29 18.73 -19.19 16.10
N PHE A 30 19.82 -18.44 16.15
CA PHE A 30 20.01 -17.20 15.41
C PHE A 30 21.25 -17.33 14.56
N GLU A 31 21.11 -17.05 13.29
CA GLU A 31 22.18 -17.06 12.31
C GLU A 31 22.66 -15.64 12.05
N GLU A 32 23.91 -15.52 11.62
CA GLU A 32 24.50 -14.26 11.21
C GLU A 32 25.32 -14.44 9.92
N ALA A 33 25.17 -13.51 8.98
CA ALA A 33 25.95 -13.48 7.75
C ALA A 33 26.47 -12.07 7.47
N HIS A 34 27.70 -12.00 6.95
CA HIS A 34 28.41 -10.76 6.67
C HIS A 34 28.61 -10.61 5.17
N PHE A 35 28.20 -9.46 4.65
CA PHE A 35 28.30 -9.12 3.24
C PHE A 35 29.05 -7.81 3.07
N THR A 36 29.80 -7.71 1.99
CA THR A 36 30.56 -6.49 1.65
C THR A 36 30.35 -6.15 0.19
N PHE A 37 30.16 -4.87 -0.12
CA PHE A 37 30.13 -4.35 -1.49
C PHE A 37 30.86 -3.01 -1.58
N ALA A 38 31.34 -2.67 -2.76
CA ALA A 38 31.93 -1.36 -3.05
C ALA A 38 31.13 -0.67 -4.15
N LEU A 39 31.13 0.66 -4.14
CA LEU A 39 30.54 1.47 -5.20
C LEU A 39 31.66 1.98 -6.11
N THR A 40 31.43 2.01 -7.42
CA THR A 40 32.37 2.67 -8.33
C THR A 40 32.24 4.20 -8.23
N PRO A 41 33.27 4.98 -8.64
CA PRO A 41 33.16 6.44 -8.66
C PRO A 41 31.95 6.95 -9.46
N GLN A 42 31.64 6.29 -10.57
CA GLN A 42 30.49 6.59 -11.41
C GLN A 42 29.16 6.37 -10.66
N GLN A 43 29.03 5.25 -9.94
CA GLN A 43 27.83 4.95 -9.16
C GLN A 43 27.63 5.94 -8.00
N VAL A 44 28.72 6.32 -7.32
CA VAL A 44 28.68 7.36 -6.28
C VAL A 44 28.18 8.68 -6.87
N GLN A 45 28.73 9.10 -8.01
CA GLN A 45 28.28 10.32 -8.70
C GLN A 45 26.81 10.23 -9.12
N GLN A 46 26.37 9.09 -9.67
CA GLN A 46 24.98 8.84 -10.03
C GLN A 46 24.04 9.02 -8.83
N ILE A 47 24.36 8.41 -7.67
CA ILE A 47 23.56 8.58 -6.45
C ILE A 47 23.53 10.05 -6.03
N LEU A 48 24.69 10.69 -5.86
CA LEU A 48 24.79 12.06 -5.34
C LEU A 48 24.08 13.10 -6.23
N THR A 49 24.13 12.93 -7.55
CA THR A 49 23.46 13.82 -8.51
C THR A 49 21.97 13.55 -8.66
N SER A 50 21.48 12.40 -8.19
CA SER A 50 20.07 12.01 -8.28
C SER A 50 19.17 12.57 -7.18
N ARG A 51 19.70 13.49 -6.37
CA ARG A 51 19.01 14.09 -5.23
C ARG A 51 17.84 14.92 -5.72
N ASP A 52 16.62 14.44 -5.47
CA ASP A 52 15.42 15.20 -5.82
C ASP A 52 15.11 16.21 -4.71
N ILE A 53 14.99 17.48 -5.09
CA ILE A 53 14.70 18.58 -4.17
C ILE A 53 13.25 18.98 -4.42
N LEU A 54 12.32 18.09 -4.12
CA LEU A 54 10.90 18.45 -4.11
C LEU A 54 10.57 19.19 -2.81
N PRO A 55 9.93 20.37 -2.87
CA PRO A 55 9.52 21.10 -1.68
C PRO A 55 8.56 20.25 -0.82
N GLY A 56 8.96 19.90 0.41
CA GLY A 56 8.13 19.17 1.38
C GLY A 56 8.31 17.65 1.42
N ALA A 57 9.09 17.06 0.51
CA ALA A 57 9.49 15.65 0.61
C ALA A 57 10.78 15.50 1.45
N LYS A 58 10.91 14.39 2.18
CA LYS A 58 12.23 14.00 2.73
C LYS A 58 13.21 13.96 1.56
N CYS A 59 14.40 14.55 1.72
CA CYS A 59 15.46 14.52 0.70
C CYS A 59 15.85 13.07 0.40
N ASP A 60 15.23 12.48 -0.63
CA ASP A 60 15.48 11.11 -1.05
C ASP A 60 16.20 11.13 -2.41
N TYR A 61 17.21 10.26 -2.54
CA TYR A 61 17.89 10.05 -3.81
C TYR A 61 17.01 9.20 -4.72
N THR A 62 16.86 9.58 -5.98
CA THR A 62 16.12 8.75 -6.95
C THR A 62 16.93 7.55 -7.40
N ILE A 63 18.27 7.62 -7.38
CA ILE A 63 19.16 6.47 -7.52
C ILE A 63 19.56 5.99 -6.12
N GLN A 64 19.28 4.71 -5.84
CA GLN A 64 19.34 4.13 -4.50
C GLN A 64 20.11 2.81 -4.48
N VAL A 65 20.67 2.50 -3.32
CA VAL A 65 21.13 1.15 -2.96
C VAL A 65 19.97 0.41 -2.30
N GLN A 66 19.50 -0.67 -2.95
CA GLN A 66 18.34 -1.44 -2.54
C GLN A 66 18.75 -2.85 -2.10
N LEU A 67 18.46 -3.17 -0.84
CA LEU A 67 18.62 -4.50 -0.26
C LEU A 67 17.31 -5.28 -0.41
N ARG A 68 17.40 -6.53 -0.87
CA ARG A 68 16.24 -7.42 -1.03
C ARG A 68 16.53 -8.80 -0.46
N PHE A 69 15.48 -9.43 0.04
CA PHE A 69 15.49 -10.79 0.56
C PHE A 69 14.42 -11.61 -0.12
N CYS A 70 14.65 -12.90 -0.30
CA CYS A 70 13.64 -13.83 -0.81
C CYS A 70 13.86 -15.25 -0.29
N LEU A 71 12.95 -16.16 -0.67
CA LEU A 71 13.19 -17.59 -0.52
C LEU A 71 14.26 -18.05 -1.52
N CYS A 72 15.03 -19.07 -1.13
CA CYS A 72 16.05 -19.67 -1.99
C CYS A 72 15.43 -20.71 -2.94
N GLU A 73 14.44 -20.30 -3.71
CA GLU A 73 13.77 -21.12 -4.72
C GLU A 73 14.19 -20.71 -6.14
N THR A 74 14.27 -21.68 -7.03
CA THR A 74 14.79 -21.50 -8.40
C THR A 74 13.76 -21.81 -9.49
N SER A 75 12.56 -22.25 -9.11
CA SER A 75 11.45 -22.57 -10.02
C SER A 75 10.87 -21.34 -10.71
N CYS A 76 10.93 -20.18 -10.06
CA CYS A 76 10.44 -18.91 -10.61
C CYS A 76 11.17 -17.69 -10.00
N PRO A 77 11.07 -16.50 -10.62
CA PRO A 77 11.52 -15.27 -9.99
C PRO A 77 10.79 -15.00 -8.69
N GLN A 78 11.55 -14.68 -7.65
CA GLN A 78 11.08 -14.64 -6.27
C GLN A 78 10.56 -13.26 -5.86
N GLU A 79 9.44 -13.23 -5.14
CA GLU A 79 8.96 -12.00 -4.48
C GLU A 79 9.81 -11.70 -3.24
N ASP A 80 9.75 -10.45 -2.77
CA ASP A 80 10.42 -10.09 -1.52
C ASP A 80 9.83 -10.92 -0.37
N TYR A 81 10.70 -11.61 0.36
CA TYR A 81 10.34 -12.45 1.50
C TYR A 81 11.42 -12.32 2.59
N PHE A 82 11.04 -11.76 3.74
CA PHE A 82 11.95 -11.65 4.87
C PHE A 82 12.07 -12.98 5.63
N PRO A 83 13.30 -13.38 6.00
CA PRO A 83 13.51 -14.39 7.02
C PRO A 83 12.83 -14.02 8.37
N PRO A 84 12.53 -15.00 9.22
CA PRO A 84 11.98 -14.75 10.55
C PRO A 84 13.01 -14.03 11.43
N ASN A 85 12.51 -13.18 12.32
CA ASN A 85 13.32 -12.39 13.25
C ASN A 85 14.42 -11.57 12.55
N LEU A 86 14.21 -11.18 11.28
CA LEU A 86 15.19 -10.44 10.48
C LEU A 86 15.61 -9.14 11.17
N PHE A 87 16.93 -8.98 11.27
CA PHE A 87 17.61 -7.79 11.74
C PHE A 87 18.81 -7.49 10.83
N VAL A 88 19.00 -6.22 10.47
CA VAL A 88 20.02 -5.82 9.50
C VAL A 88 20.82 -4.63 10.05
N LYS A 89 22.14 -4.69 9.96
CA LYS A 89 23.04 -3.55 10.19
C LYS A 89 23.77 -3.20 8.90
N VAL A 90 23.83 -1.91 8.59
CA VAL A 90 24.61 -1.39 7.45
C VAL A 90 25.66 -0.44 8.01
N ASN A 91 26.94 -0.73 7.74
CA ASN A 91 28.08 0.02 8.27
C ASN A 91 28.03 0.20 9.81
N GLY A 92 27.61 -0.85 10.53
CA GLY A 92 27.46 -0.86 11.99
C GLY A 92 26.20 -0.18 12.54
N LYS A 93 25.40 0.49 11.69
CA LYS A 93 24.14 1.15 12.08
C LYS A 93 22.95 0.24 11.85
N LEU A 94 21.99 0.24 12.77
CA LEU A 94 20.74 -0.51 12.62
C LEU A 94 19.93 0.01 11.42
N CYS A 95 19.59 -0.88 10.51
CA CYS A 95 18.73 -0.60 9.37
C CYS A 95 17.25 -0.62 9.78
N PRO A 96 16.48 0.47 9.56
CA PRO A 96 15.05 0.45 9.79
C PRO A 96 14.38 -0.49 8.78
N LEU A 97 13.59 -1.42 9.28
CA LEU A 97 12.76 -2.33 8.49
C LEU A 97 11.29 -1.91 8.60
N PRO A 98 10.42 -2.33 7.67
CA PRO A 98 8.99 -2.07 7.77
C PRO A 98 8.41 -2.45 9.15
N GLY A 99 7.49 -1.65 9.66
CA GLY A 99 6.81 -1.92 10.93
C GLY A 99 6.02 -3.23 10.88
N TYR A 100 5.79 -3.83 12.05
CA TYR A 100 4.94 -5.02 12.18
C TYR A 100 3.49 -4.65 11.91
N LEU A 101 2.77 -5.53 11.21
CA LEU A 101 1.32 -5.42 11.09
C LEU A 101 0.67 -6.02 12.34
N PRO A 102 -0.47 -5.47 12.80
CA PRO A 102 -1.22 -6.06 13.90
C PRO A 102 -1.62 -7.51 13.57
N PRO A 103 -1.64 -8.41 14.57
CA PRO A 103 -2.03 -9.81 14.35
C PRO A 103 -3.44 -9.89 13.77
N THR A 104 -3.62 -10.68 12.71
CA THR A 104 -4.96 -10.89 12.10
C THR A 104 -5.79 -11.93 12.85
N LYS A 105 -5.18 -12.69 13.76
CA LYS A 105 -5.81 -13.76 14.56
C LYS A 105 -5.18 -13.80 15.95
N ASN A 106 -5.95 -14.20 16.96
CA ASN A 106 -5.46 -14.40 18.32
C ASN A 106 -4.35 -15.49 18.33
N GLY A 107 -3.18 -15.15 18.87
CA GLY A 107 -2.01 -16.05 18.94
C GLY A 107 -1.13 -16.08 17.69
N ALA A 108 -1.44 -15.34 16.63
CA ALA A 108 -0.56 -15.24 15.46
C ALA A 108 0.62 -14.29 15.74
N GLU A 109 1.83 -14.70 15.36
CA GLU A 109 3.00 -13.83 15.48
C GLU A 109 2.87 -12.58 14.60
N PRO A 110 3.31 -11.40 15.10
CA PRO A 110 3.33 -10.19 14.30
C PRO A 110 4.16 -10.38 13.03
N LYS A 111 3.54 -10.21 11.86
CA LYS A 111 4.23 -10.38 10.57
C LYS A 111 4.69 -9.04 10.03
N ARG A 112 5.97 -8.97 9.66
CA ARG A 112 6.53 -7.82 8.95
C ARG A 112 6.21 -7.95 7.45
N PRO A 113 5.65 -6.92 6.79
CA PRO A 113 5.43 -6.97 5.35
C PRO A 113 6.78 -6.98 4.63
N SER A 114 7.01 -8.01 3.83
CA SER A 114 8.25 -8.15 3.07
C SER A 114 8.26 -7.17 1.90
N ARG A 115 9.30 -6.35 1.81
CA ARG A 115 9.46 -5.25 0.84
C ARG A 115 10.95 -4.99 0.58
N PRO A 116 11.32 -4.40 -0.57
CA PRO A 116 12.67 -3.88 -0.77
C PRO A 116 13.02 -2.85 0.30
N VAL A 117 14.28 -2.82 0.71
CA VAL A 117 14.79 -1.93 1.76
C VAL A 117 15.77 -0.94 1.14
N ASN A 118 15.46 0.36 1.20
CA ASN A 118 16.38 1.41 0.78
C ASN A 118 17.44 1.61 1.88
N ILE A 119 18.67 1.16 1.60
CA ILE A 119 19.81 1.28 2.53
C ILE A 119 20.74 2.45 2.19
N THR A 120 20.41 3.24 1.16
CA THR A 120 21.17 4.44 0.74
C THR A 120 21.49 5.39 1.90
N PRO A 121 20.55 5.70 2.84
CA PRO A 121 20.85 6.60 3.96
C PRO A 121 21.92 6.09 4.93
N LEU A 122 22.20 4.78 4.92
CA LEU A 122 23.20 4.13 5.77
C LEU A 122 24.47 3.74 5.02
N ALA A 123 24.44 3.83 3.69
CA ALA A 123 25.58 3.53 2.83
C ALA A 123 26.63 4.65 2.91
N ARG A 124 27.90 4.24 2.87
CA ARG A 124 29.04 5.13 2.61
C ARG A 124 29.06 5.40 1.11
N LEU A 125 28.72 6.62 0.73
CA LEU A 125 28.74 7.09 -0.67
C LEU A 125 30.17 7.51 -1.06
N SER A 126 31.08 6.53 -1.06
CA SER A 126 32.48 6.71 -1.44
C SER A 126 32.97 5.47 -2.16
N ALA A 127 33.83 5.67 -3.17
CA ALA A 127 34.44 4.59 -3.93
C ALA A 127 35.71 4.04 -3.29
N THR A 128 36.25 4.71 -2.28
CA THR A 128 37.51 4.32 -1.62
C THR A 128 37.31 3.44 -0.38
N VAL A 129 36.07 3.30 0.09
CA VAL A 129 35.75 2.50 1.28
C VAL A 129 34.61 1.52 0.97
N PRO A 130 34.72 0.26 1.41
CA PRO A 130 33.64 -0.69 1.24
C PRO A 130 32.48 -0.40 2.21
N ASN A 131 31.31 -0.87 1.80
CA ASN A 131 30.10 -0.94 2.61
C ASN A 131 29.95 -2.35 3.17
N THR A 132 29.55 -2.46 4.44
CA THR A 132 29.28 -3.74 5.09
C THR A 132 27.80 -3.88 5.44
N VAL A 133 27.25 -5.07 5.22
CA VAL A 133 25.88 -5.45 5.59
C VAL A 133 25.95 -6.71 6.44
N VAL A 134 25.47 -6.61 7.69
CA VAL A 134 25.34 -7.74 8.61
C VAL A 134 23.87 -8.09 8.69
N VAL A 135 23.54 -9.35 8.42
CA VAL A 135 22.17 -9.88 8.43
C VAL A 135 22.07 -10.93 9.53
N ASN A 136 21.10 -10.77 10.42
CA ASN A 136 20.74 -11.76 11.43
C ASN A 136 19.31 -12.24 11.18
N TRP A 137 19.07 -13.54 11.32
CA TRP A 137 17.75 -14.15 11.18
C TRP A 137 17.64 -15.43 12.00
N SER A 138 16.43 -15.97 12.12
CA SER A 138 16.23 -17.32 12.67
C SER A 138 16.05 -18.33 11.54
N SER A 139 16.75 -19.46 11.62
CA SER A 139 16.61 -20.55 10.66
C SER A 139 15.26 -21.25 10.81
N GLU A 140 14.62 -21.61 9.70
CA GLU A 140 13.44 -22.48 9.69
C GLU A 140 13.77 -23.79 8.97
N PHE A 141 13.39 -24.91 9.56
CA PHE A 141 13.61 -26.22 8.95
C PHE A 141 12.96 -26.29 7.56
N GLY A 142 13.73 -26.74 6.57
CA GLY A 142 13.26 -26.90 5.20
C GLY A 142 13.13 -25.59 4.40
N ARG A 143 13.56 -24.45 4.94
CA ARG A 143 13.57 -23.16 4.21
C ARG A 143 14.93 -22.51 4.24
N ASN A 144 15.42 -22.22 3.03
CA ASN A 144 16.60 -21.39 2.83
C ASN A 144 16.17 -20.03 2.29
N TYR A 145 16.94 -19.00 2.62
CA TYR A 145 16.69 -17.63 2.21
C TYR A 145 17.86 -17.13 1.36
N SER A 146 17.61 -16.09 0.57
CA SER A 146 18.65 -15.43 -0.22
C SER A 146 18.59 -13.92 0.00
N VAL A 147 19.76 -13.28 -0.06
CA VAL A 147 19.93 -11.83 0.00
C VAL A 147 20.61 -11.33 -1.26
N SER A 148 20.24 -10.14 -1.71
CA SER A 148 20.87 -9.45 -2.83
C SER A 148 20.84 -7.93 -2.64
N VAL A 149 21.78 -7.23 -3.26
CA VAL A 149 21.90 -5.77 -3.20
C VAL A 149 22.03 -5.22 -4.61
N TYR A 150 21.21 -4.23 -4.94
CA TYR A 150 21.14 -3.63 -6.26
C TYR A 150 21.37 -2.12 -6.19
N LEU A 151 21.96 -1.56 -7.24
CA LEU A 151 21.82 -0.14 -7.55
C LEU A 151 20.58 0.02 -8.42
N VAL A 152 19.65 0.86 -8.01
CA VAL A 152 18.36 1.02 -8.70
C VAL A 152 18.01 2.49 -8.90
N LYS A 153 17.26 2.79 -9.95
CA LYS A 153 16.56 4.07 -10.11
C LYS A 153 15.09 3.90 -9.76
N GLN A 154 14.63 4.59 -8.72
CA GLN A 154 13.22 4.70 -8.38
C GLN A 154 12.49 5.52 -9.46
N LEU A 155 11.37 4.99 -9.93
CA LEU A 155 10.52 5.60 -10.94
C LEU A 155 9.29 6.20 -10.28
N THR A 156 8.69 7.18 -10.96
CA THR A 156 7.43 7.77 -10.53
C THR A 156 6.22 7.12 -11.18
N SER A 157 5.03 7.29 -10.61
CA SER A 157 3.76 6.89 -11.25
C SER A 157 3.59 7.50 -12.64
N VAL A 158 4.01 8.75 -12.83
CA VAL A 158 4.02 9.43 -14.13
C VAL A 158 4.94 8.71 -15.13
N THR A 159 6.15 8.33 -14.69
CA THR A 159 7.09 7.59 -15.55
C THR A 159 6.52 6.23 -15.95
N LEU A 160 5.91 5.50 -15.01
CA LEU A 160 5.26 4.22 -15.30
C LEU A 160 4.05 4.35 -16.21
N LEU A 161 3.30 5.44 -16.12
CA LEU A 161 2.18 5.73 -17.01
C LEU A 161 2.66 5.94 -18.44
N GLN A 162 3.77 6.66 -18.63
CA GLN A 162 4.36 6.83 -19.97
C GLN A 162 4.88 5.49 -20.51
N LYS A 163 5.54 4.68 -19.68
CA LYS A 163 5.94 3.32 -20.08
C LYS A 163 4.73 2.44 -20.43
N LEU A 164 3.61 2.58 -19.73
CA LEU A 164 2.37 1.84 -20.04
C LEU A 164 1.78 2.30 -21.38
N ARG A 165 1.71 3.61 -21.64
CA ARG A 165 1.27 4.16 -22.94
C ARG A 165 2.16 3.70 -24.08
N ALA A 166 3.48 3.62 -23.86
CA ALA A 166 4.43 3.13 -24.84
C ALA A 166 4.27 1.64 -25.18
N LYS A 167 3.61 0.83 -24.32
CA LYS A 167 3.22 -0.55 -24.67
C LYS A 167 2.13 -0.59 -25.75
N GLY A 168 1.46 0.53 -26.01
CA GLY A 168 0.37 0.65 -26.97
C GLY A 168 -1.03 0.44 -26.38
N ILE A 169 -2.02 0.70 -27.22
CA ILE A 169 -3.44 0.50 -26.91
C ILE A 169 -3.85 -0.90 -27.40
N ARG A 170 -4.56 -1.65 -26.57
CA ARG A 170 -5.07 -2.98 -26.93
C ARG A 170 -6.14 -2.84 -28.02
N ASN A 171 -6.09 -3.70 -29.04
CA ASN A 171 -7.10 -3.70 -30.11
C ASN A 171 -8.54 -3.76 -29.52
N PRO A 172 -9.42 -2.80 -29.87
CA PRO A 172 -10.82 -2.78 -29.46
C PRO A 172 -11.59 -4.08 -29.67
N ASP A 173 -11.25 -4.86 -30.71
CA ASP A 173 -11.91 -6.12 -31.06
C ASP A 173 -11.81 -7.18 -29.96
N HIS A 174 -10.77 -7.12 -29.12
CA HIS A 174 -10.69 -8.02 -27.96
C HIS A 174 -11.80 -7.74 -26.94
N SER A 175 -12.14 -6.48 -26.72
CA SER A 175 -13.23 -6.11 -25.81
C SER A 175 -14.58 -6.39 -26.44
N ARG A 176 -14.73 -6.18 -27.76
CA ARG A 176 -15.93 -6.58 -28.53
C ARG A 176 -16.16 -8.10 -28.45
N ALA A 177 -15.10 -8.90 -28.60
CA ALA A 177 -15.18 -10.35 -28.47
C ALA A 177 -15.61 -10.78 -27.05
N LEU A 178 -15.04 -10.15 -26.01
CA LEU A 178 -15.42 -10.41 -24.62
C LEU A 178 -16.88 -9.99 -24.32
N ILE A 179 -17.35 -8.90 -24.91
CA ILE A 179 -18.76 -8.48 -24.84
C ILE A 179 -19.65 -9.54 -25.48
N LYS A 180 -19.31 -9.98 -26.70
CA LYS A 180 -20.06 -11.01 -27.42
C LYS A 180 -20.09 -12.34 -26.66
N GLU A 181 -18.96 -12.78 -26.11
CA GLU A 181 -18.88 -13.98 -25.26
C GLU A 181 -19.83 -13.88 -24.07
N LYS A 182 -19.83 -12.74 -23.36
CA LYS A 182 -20.70 -12.51 -22.20
C LYS A 182 -22.19 -12.37 -22.53
N LEU A 183 -22.52 -11.93 -23.74
CA LEU A 183 -23.89 -11.78 -24.23
C LEU A 183 -24.39 -13.02 -24.96
N THR A 184 -23.52 -14.00 -25.23
CA THR A 184 -23.94 -15.28 -25.82
C THR A 184 -24.75 -16.04 -24.77
N ALA A 185 -26.03 -16.25 -25.05
CA ALA A 185 -26.88 -17.06 -24.19
C ALA A 185 -26.39 -18.51 -24.17
N ASP A 186 -26.31 -19.08 -22.97
CA ASP A 186 -26.12 -20.52 -22.80
C ASP A 186 -27.47 -21.21 -23.11
N PRO A 187 -27.54 -22.13 -24.10
CA PRO A 187 -28.79 -22.79 -24.47
C PRO A 187 -29.42 -23.59 -23.34
N ASP A 188 -28.63 -23.98 -22.32
CA ASP A 188 -29.10 -24.70 -21.14
C ASP A 188 -29.47 -23.76 -19.97
N SER A 189 -29.35 -22.43 -20.16
CA SER A 189 -29.68 -21.42 -19.15
C SER A 189 -31.00 -20.71 -19.44
N GLU A 190 -31.92 -20.72 -18.47
CA GLU A 190 -33.17 -19.96 -18.54
C GLU A 190 -32.97 -18.44 -18.46
N ILE A 191 -31.80 -17.98 -18.03
CA ILE A 191 -31.48 -16.56 -17.82
C ILE A 191 -30.38 -16.14 -18.79
N ALA A 192 -30.76 -15.39 -19.82
CA ALA A 192 -29.82 -14.79 -20.77
C ALA A 192 -29.47 -13.34 -20.38
N THR A 193 -28.19 -12.98 -20.51
CA THR A 193 -27.76 -11.59 -20.37
C THR A 193 -28.04 -10.85 -21.67
N THR A 194 -29.09 -10.01 -21.70
CA THR A 194 -29.51 -9.27 -22.91
C THR A 194 -28.73 -7.98 -23.14
N SER A 195 -28.05 -7.47 -22.12
CA SER A 195 -27.23 -6.25 -22.23
C SER A 195 -26.17 -6.18 -21.14
N LEU A 196 -25.06 -5.49 -21.43
CA LEU A 196 -23.99 -5.23 -20.47
C LEU A 196 -23.83 -3.74 -20.22
N ARG A 197 -23.94 -3.33 -18.95
CA ARG A 197 -23.72 -1.94 -18.54
C ARG A 197 -22.33 -1.76 -17.98
N VAL A 198 -21.69 -0.64 -18.33
CA VAL A 198 -20.41 -0.22 -17.76
C VAL A 198 -20.40 1.30 -17.54
N SER A 199 -19.60 1.73 -16.58
CA SER A 199 -19.38 3.15 -16.31
C SER A 199 -18.13 3.67 -17.02
N LEU A 200 -18.22 4.87 -17.56
CA LEU A 200 -17.10 5.68 -18.05
C LEU A 200 -16.38 6.46 -16.93
N MET A 201 -16.84 6.27 -15.70
CA MET A 201 -16.26 6.85 -14.49
C MET A 201 -15.30 5.85 -13.82
N CYS A 202 -14.18 6.38 -13.34
CA CYS A 202 -13.19 5.59 -12.62
C CYS A 202 -13.77 5.12 -11.27
N PRO A 203 -13.81 3.81 -10.97
CA PRO A 203 -14.34 3.31 -9.70
C PRO A 203 -13.53 3.78 -8.49
N LEU A 204 -12.24 4.08 -8.68
CA LEU A 204 -11.33 4.61 -7.65
C LEU A 204 -11.51 6.11 -7.42
N GLY A 205 -11.51 6.89 -8.51
CA GLY A 205 -11.44 8.35 -8.44
C GLY A 205 -12.77 9.06 -8.51
N LYS A 206 -13.84 8.35 -8.87
CA LYS A 206 -15.19 8.90 -9.16
C LYS A 206 -15.17 10.04 -10.19
N MET A 207 -14.10 10.10 -10.99
CA MET A 207 -13.89 11.04 -12.08
C MET A 207 -13.91 10.29 -13.40
N ARG A 208 -14.21 10.99 -14.48
CA ARG A 208 -14.20 10.41 -15.82
C ARG A 208 -12.86 9.77 -16.15
N LEU A 209 -12.88 8.58 -16.74
CA LEU A 209 -11.67 7.87 -17.15
C LEU A 209 -10.87 8.72 -18.17
N ILE A 210 -9.57 8.85 -17.95
CA ILE A 210 -8.65 9.50 -18.90
C ILE A 210 -7.82 8.43 -19.61
N VAL A 211 -7.30 7.46 -18.86
CA VAL A 211 -6.59 6.31 -19.41
C VAL A 211 -7.30 5.04 -18.96
N PRO A 212 -8.27 4.53 -19.74
CA PRO A 212 -9.04 3.34 -19.37
C PRO A 212 -8.14 2.11 -19.35
N CYS A 213 -7.95 1.55 -18.17
CA CYS A 213 -7.03 0.46 -17.93
C CYS A 213 -7.69 -0.68 -17.15
N ARG A 214 -7.24 -1.90 -17.44
CA ARG A 214 -7.52 -3.10 -16.63
C ARG A 214 -6.38 -4.09 -16.79
N ALA A 215 -6.32 -5.11 -15.95
CA ALA A 215 -5.40 -6.22 -16.19
C ALA A 215 -5.97 -7.16 -17.26
N ILE A 216 -5.11 -7.74 -18.10
CA ILE A 216 -5.52 -8.73 -19.11
C ILE A 216 -6.20 -9.97 -18.48
N THR A 217 -5.89 -10.26 -17.22
CA THR A 217 -6.46 -11.36 -16.42
C THR A 217 -7.82 -11.03 -15.79
N CYS A 218 -8.31 -9.80 -15.94
CA CYS A 218 -9.64 -9.41 -15.44
C CYS A 218 -10.74 -9.92 -16.37
N SER A 219 -11.74 -10.60 -15.78
CA SER A 219 -12.92 -11.10 -16.50
C SER A 219 -14.06 -10.08 -16.64
N HIS A 220 -13.92 -8.88 -16.08
CA HIS A 220 -14.88 -7.77 -16.20
C HIS A 220 -14.50 -6.80 -17.32
N LEU A 221 -15.48 -6.07 -17.83
CA LEU A 221 -15.28 -5.00 -18.81
C LEU A 221 -14.93 -3.65 -18.17
N GLN A 222 -15.43 -3.39 -16.96
CA GLN A 222 -15.23 -2.11 -16.27
C GLN A 222 -13.73 -1.77 -16.16
N CYS A 223 -13.35 -0.63 -16.73
CA CYS A 223 -11.99 -0.09 -16.62
C CYS A 223 -11.83 0.77 -15.35
N PHE A 224 -10.59 0.96 -14.93
CA PHE A 224 -10.17 1.95 -13.95
C PHE A 224 -9.11 2.88 -14.56
N ASP A 225 -8.93 4.06 -13.98
CA ASP A 225 -7.98 5.03 -14.51
C ASP A 225 -6.53 4.62 -14.18
N ALA A 226 -5.70 4.48 -15.21
CA ALA A 226 -4.32 4.02 -15.06
C ALA A 226 -3.46 4.99 -14.23
N ALA A 227 -3.65 6.30 -14.38
CA ALA A 227 -2.82 7.28 -13.69
C ALA A 227 -3.07 7.21 -12.18
N LEU A 228 -4.34 7.19 -11.78
CA LEU A 228 -4.72 7.07 -10.37
C LEU A 228 -4.30 5.71 -9.78
N TYR A 229 -4.45 4.63 -10.54
CA TYR A 229 -4.02 3.30 -10.13
C TYR A 229 -2.52 3.22 -9.84
N LEU A 230 -1.70 3.83 -10.70
CA LEU A 230 -0.25 3.89 -10.52
C LEU A 230 0.14 4.78 -9.34
N GLN A 231 -0.51 5.93 -9.13
CA GLN A 231 -0.28 6.80 -7.96
C GLN A 231 -0.56 6.08 -6.63
N MET A 232 -1.62 5.26 -6.58
CA MET A 232 -1.91 4.44 -5.39
C MET A 232 -0.81 3.40 -5.14
N ASN A 233 -0.36 2.70 -6.19
CA ASN A 233 0.67 1.67 -6.07
C ASN A 233 2.08 2.23 -5.80
N GLU A 234 2.34 3.47 -6.20
CA GLU A 234 3.57 4.20 -5.84
C GLU A 234 3.67 4.39 -4.32
N LYS A 235 2.56 4.74 -3.66
CA LYS A 235 2.49 4.88 -2.20
C LYS A 235 2.43 3.53 -1.48
N LYS A 236 1.56 2.63 -1.94
CA LYS A 236 1.35 1.30 -1.35
C LYS A 236 1.17 0.26 -2.47
N PRO A 237 2.23 -0.46 -2.86
CA PRO A 237 2.18 -1.39 -4.00
C PRO A 237 1.44 -2.68 -3.64
N THR A 238 0.10 -2.66 -3.71
CA THR A 238 -0.74 -3.85 -3.49
C THR A 238 -0.98 -4.64 -4.76
N TRP A 239 -0.99 -3.95 -5.91
CA TRP A 239 -1.27 -4.49 -7.24
C TRP A 239 -2.57 -5.30 -7.28
N THR A 240 -3.61 -4.74 -6.67
CA THR A 240 -4.95 -5.32 -6.58
C THR A 240 -5.91 -4.54 -7.46
N CYS A 241 -6.71 -5.22 -8.29
CA CYS A 241 -7.71 -4.60 -9.15
C CYS A 241 -8.81 -3.95 -8.29
N PRO A 242 -9.16 -2.67 -8.49
CA PRO A 242 -10.20 -1.99 -7.72
C PRO A 242 -11.63 -2.38 -8.07
N VAL A 243 -11.83 -3.23 -9.08
CA VAL A 243 -13.15 -3.68 -9.54
C VAL A 243 -13.47 -5.08 -9.02
N CYS A 244 -12.48 -5.98 -9.00
CA CYS A 244 -12.71 -7.41 -8.70
C CYS A 244 -11.78 -7.97 -7.63
N ASP A 245 -10.94 -7.14 -7.00
CA ASP A 245 -9.99 -7.50 -5.95
C ASP A 245 -8.95 -8.60 -6.29
N LYS A 246 -8.91 -9.05 -7.55
CA LYS A 246 -7.88 -9.97 -8.07
C LYS A 246 -6.56 -9.25 -8.30
N LYS A 247 -5.47 -10.01 -8.43
CA LYS A 247 -4.14 -9.47 -8.75
C LYS A 247 -4.14 -8.80 -10.13
N ALA A 248 -3.62 -7.58 -10.17
CA ALA A 248 -3.45 -6.76 -11.37
C ALA A 248 -2.03 -6.17 -11.40
N PRO A 249 -0.99 -7.01 -11.55
CA PRO A 249 0.39 -6.54 -11.60
C PRO A 249 0.62 -5.65 -12.82
N TYR A 250 1.56 -4.70 -12.70
CA TYR A 250 1.89 -3.73 -13.76
C TYR A 250 2.10 -4.36 -15.15
N ASP A 251 2.77 -5.52 -15.20
CA ASP A 251 3.08 -6.20 -16.45
C ASP A 251 1.84 -6.71 -17.19
N ASN A 252 0.74 -6.93 -16.46
CA ASN A 252 -0.54 -7.39 -17.01
C ASN A 252 -1.49 -6.24 -17.36
N LEU A 253 -1.14 -4.98 -17.05
CA LEU A 253 -2.00 -3.84 -17.35
C LEU A 253 -2.06 -3.58 -18.85
N ILE A 254 -3.26 -3.35 -19.35
CA ILE A 254 -3.54 -2.96 -20.73
C ILE A 254 -4.37 -1.66 -20.75
N ILE A 255 -4.21 -0.88 -21.80
CA ILE A 255 -5.12 0.24 -22.12
C ILE A 255 -6.19 -0.31 -23.07
N ASP A 256 -7.45 -0.22 -22.67
CA ASP A 256 -8.57 -0.83 -23.41
C ASP A 256 -9.00 0.05 -24.59
N GLY A 257 -8.70 -0.38 -25.82
CA GLY A 257 -8.94 0.44 -27.01
C GLY A 257 -10.41 0.75 -27.27
N LEU A 258 -11.33 -0.16 -26.93
CA LEU A 258 -12.76 0.11 -27.09
C LEU A 258 -13.20 1.25 -26.17
N PHE A 259 -12.75 1.25 -24.91
CA PHE A 259 -13.04 2.35 -24.00
C PHE A 259 -12.39 3.65 -24.45
N VAL A 260 -11.19 3.62 -25.05
CA VAL A 260 -10.57 4.83 -25.65
C VAL A 260 -11.46 5.41 -26.75
N GLU A 261 -11.95 4.59 -27.67
CA GLU A 261 -12.86 5.02 -28.75
C GLU A 261 -14.15 5.64 -28.20
N ILE A 262 -14.76 4.98 -27.21
CA ILE A 262 -16.02 5.42 -26.59
C ILE A 262 -15.82 6.73 -25.83
N LEU A 263 -14.75 6.85 -25.04
CA LEU A 263 -14.46 8.05 -24.26
C LEU A 263 -14.23 9.28 -25.16
N ASN A 264 -13.68 9.08 -26.36
CA ASN A 264 -13.51 10.11 -27.37
C ASN A 264 -14.82 10.47 -28.10
N SER A 265 -15.79 9.55 -28.14
CA SER A 265 -17.04 9.71 -28.90
C SER A 265 -18.22 10.22 -28.07
N CYS A 266 -18.31 9.87 -26.78
CA CYS A 266 -19.39 10.31 -25.87
C CYS A 266 -18.81 11.13 -24.71
N THR A 267 -18.97 12.45 -24.69
CA THR A 267 -18.42 13.31 -23.62
C THR A 267 -19.39 13.58 -22.47
N ASP A 268 -20.67 13.38 -22.69
CA ASP A 268 -21.80 13.81 -21.85
C ASP A 268 -22.55 12.64 -21.19
N CYS A 269 -21.93 11.46 -21.14
CA CYS A 269 -22.47 10.27 -20.48
C CYS A 269 -21.48 9.64 -19.49
N ASP A 270 -22.02 9.17 -18.36
CA ASP A 270 -21.26 8.47 -17.31
C ASP A 270 -21.38 6.94 -17.41
N GLU A 271 -22.41 6.46 -18.10
CA GLU A 271 -22.68 5.04 -18.30
C GLU A 271 -23.11 4.75 -19.73
N ILE A 272 -22.77 3.55 -20.19
CA ILE A 272 -23.16 3.03 -21.50
C ILE A 272 -23.71 1.62 -21.35
N GLN A 273 -24.51 1.21 -22.34
CA GLN A 273 -25.05 -0.14 -22.45
C GLN A 273 -24.61 -0.75 -23.77
N PHE A 274 -24.00 -1.93 -23.72
CA PHE A 274 -23.68 -2.75 -24.87
C PHE A 274 -24.82 -3.71 -25.19
N MET A 275 -25.09 -3.88 -26.49
CA MET A 275 -26.08 -4.77 -27.07
C MET A 275 -25.42 -6.01 -27.72
N GLU A 276 -26.21 -7.03 -28.03
CA GLU A 276 -25.72 -8.31 -28.60
C GLU A 276 -25.04 -8.16 -29.96
N ASP A 277 -25.47 -7.18 -30.75
CA ASP A 277 -24.87 -6.84 -32.05
C ASP A 277 -23.52 -6.11 -31.93
N GLY A 278 -23.05 -5.85 -30.69
CA GLY A 278 -21.82 -5.15 -30.38
C GLY A 278 -21.94 -3.62 -30.43
N SER A 279 -23.12 -3.09 -30.74
CA SER A 279 -23.40 -1.66 -30.63
C SER A 279 -23.48 -1.24 -29.16
N TRP A 280 -23.35 0.07 -28.93
CA TRP A 280 -23.51 0.65 -27.59
C TRP A 280 -24.32 1.94 -27.66
N CYS A 281 -25.04 2.24 -26.59
CA CYS A 281 -25.77 3.51 -26.44
C CYS A 281 -25.48 4.16 -25.08
N PRO A 282 -25.45 5.51 -25.02
CA PRO A 282 -25.42 6.24 -23.76
C PRO A 282 -26.64 5.90 -22.91
N MET A 283 -26.39 5.60 -21.63
CA MET A 283 -27.48 5.52 -20.66
C MET A 283 -27.93 6.93 -20.32
N LYS A 284 -29.22 7.23 -20.51
CA LYS A 284 -29.79 8.50 -20.02
C LYS A 284 -29.69 8.49 -18.49
N PRO A 285 -29.29 9.61 -17.86
CA PRO A 285 -29.37 9.73 -16.41
C PRO A 285 -30.83 9.46 -16.03
N ARG A 286 -31.03 8.50 -15.12
CA ARG A 286 -32.36 8.19 -14.61
C ARG A 286 -32.87 9.47 -13.95
N LYS A 287 -33.79 10.19 -14.60
CA LYS A 287 -34.61 11.17 -13.89
C LYS A 287 -35.32 10.34 -12.83
N GLU A 288 -34.98 10.53 -11.56
CA GLU A 288 -35.88 10.16 -10.48
C GLU A 288 -37.17 10.93 -10.76
N ASN A 289 -38.15 10.25 -11.34
CA ASN A 289 -39.51 10.68 -11.20
C ASN A 289 -39.81 10.54 -9.71
N GLN A 290 -39.69 11.66 -9.00
CA GLN A 290 -40.42 11.87 -7.77
C GLN A 290 -41.89 11.70 -8.13
N GLU A 291 -42.41 10.47 -8.01
CA GLU A 291 -43.85 10.25 -7.90
C GLU A 291 -44.27 10.86 -6.56
N VAL A 292 -44.48 12.17 -6.57
CA VAL A 292 -45.23 12.85 -5.53
C VAL A 292 -46.68 12.40 -5.71
N CYS A 293 -47.13 11.58 -4.77
CA CYS A 293 -48.51 11.15 -4.64
C CYS A 293 -49.43 12.39 -4.67
N GLN A 294 -50.24 12.53 -5.71
CA GLN A 294 -51.19 13.62 -5.86
C GLN A 294 -52.33 13.42 -4.86
N THR A 295 -52.32 14.15 -3.75
CA THR A 295 -53.54 14.42 -3.00
C THR A 295 -54.30 15.55 -3.68
N SER A 296 -55.44 15.18 -4.27
CA SER A 296 -56.43 16.07 -4.88
C SER A 296 -56.88 17.17 -3.91
N ALA A 297 -56.61 18.44 -4.25
CA ALA A 297 -57.18 19.59 -3.56
C ALA A 297 -58.21 20.30 -4.47
N PHE A 298 -59.44 20.32 -3.95
CA PHE A 298 -60.61 21.05 -4.41
C PHE A 298 -60.39 22.57 -4.32
N SER A 299 -61.06 23.32 -5.21
CA SER A 299 -60.90 24.77 -5.44
C SER A 299 -61.56 25.69 -4.39
N GLY A 300 -61.01 26.91 -4.27
CA GLY A 300 -61.68 28.15 -3.81
C GLY A 300 -61.57 28.44 -2.31
N ILE A 301 -61.39 29.66 -1.78
CA ILE A 301 -61.59 31.04 -2.23
C ILE A 301 -60.72 32.00 -1.36
N GLU A 302 -60.21 33.04 -2.03
CA GLU A 302 -59.87 34.45 -1.68
C GLU A 302 -59.52 35.00 -0.26
N ALA A 303 -58.41 35.76 -0.29
CA ALA A 303 -58.23 37.20 0.03
C ALA A 303 -58.05 37.74 1.47
N GLY A 304 -56.98 38.54 1.57
CA GLY A 304 -56.81 39.70 2.45
C GLY A 304 -56.09 39.41 3.78
N SER A 305 -55.23 40.25 4.35
CA SER A 305 -54.71 41.57 4.00
C SER A 305 -53.71 41.95 5.11
N LEU A 306 -52.54 42.52 4.75
CA LEU A 306 -51.66 43.42 5.57
C LEU A 306 -51.10 42.83 6.90
N TYR A 307 -49.91 43.12 7.44
CA TYR A 307 -49.07 44.32 7.52
C TYR A 307 -47.64 43.96 8.00
N THR A 308 -46.67 44.61 7.36
CA THR A 308 -45.39 45.19 7.79
C THR A 308 -44.75 45.01 9.21
N VAL A 309 -43.40 44.94 9.17
CA VAL A 309 -42.34 45.51 10.06
C VAL A 309 -41.58 44.58 11.04
N SER A 310 -40.35 44.25 10.60
CA SER A 310 -39.00 44.35 11.20
C SER A 310 -38.62 44.05 12.66
N SER A 311 -37.47 43.33 12.71
CA SER A 311 -36.25 43.46 13.52
C SER A 311 -36.17 42.96 14.97
N GLU A 312 -35.27 41.98 15.11
CA GLU A 312 -34.21 41.78 16.12
C GLU A 312 -34.53 41.74 17.63
N GLY A 313 -34.06 40.68 18.29
CA GLY A 313 -33.83 40.67 19.74
C GLY A 313 -33.73 39.27 20.36
N LYS A 314 -32.53 38.90 20.82
CA LYS A 314 -32.18 37.70 21.60
C LYS A 314 -33.11 37.47 22.81
N ASN A 315 -33.43 36.20 23.12
CA ASN A 315 -32.99 35.55 24.38
C ASN A 315 -33.43 34.07 24.49
N SER A 316 -32.57 33.32 25.18
CA SER A 316 -32.68 31.95 25.66
C SER A 316 -33.93 31.67 26.50
N LEU A 317 -34.51 30.46 26.40
CA LEU A 317 -34.81 29.56 27.53
C LEU A 317 -35.52 28.27 27.08
N GLU A 318 -35.42 27.28 27.97
CA GLU A 318 -35.60 25.84 27.82
C GLU A 318 -37.00 25.37 27.40
N GLY A 319 -37.04 24.19 26.76
CA GLY A 319 -38.27 23.44 26.52
C GLY A 319 -37.98 22.00 26.12
N LYS A 320 -37.83 21.12 27.11
CA LYS A 320 -37.77 19.66 26.95
C LYS A 320 -39.06 19.15 26.29
N LYS A 321 -38.94 18.38 25.21
CA LYS A 321 -39.94 17.37 24.83
C LYS A 321 -39.24 16.08 24.41
N LYS A 322 -39.55 15.01 25.16
CA LYS A 322 -39.17 13.63 24.91
C LYS A 322 -39.79 13.14 23.60
N VAL A 323 -39.01 12.39 22.83
CA VAL A 323 -39.51 11.54 21.74
C VAL A 323 -39.21 10.10 22.16
N GLU A 324 -40.25 9.29 22.22
CA GLU A 324 -40.19 7.84 22.48
C GLU A 324 -39.78 7.12 21.19
N VAL A 325 -38.75 6.27 21.30
CA VAL A 325 -38.31 5.36 20.25
C VAL A 325 -38.73 3.96 20.66
N ILE A 326 -39.51 3.31 19.81
CA ILE A 326 -39.99 1.94 19.99
C ILE A 326 -38.94 1.01 19.40
N ASP A 327 -38.31 0.22 20.27
CA ASP A 327 -37.35 -0.82 19.91
C ASP A 327 -38.08 -2.17 19.77
N LEU A 328 -37.96 -2.78 18.60
CA LEU A 328 -38.62 -4.03 18.22
C LEU A 328 -37.58 -5.15 18.08
N THR A 329 -37.06 -5.63 19.20
CA THR A 329 -36.38 -6.93 19.25
C THR A 329 -36.62 -7.61 20.59
N LEU A 330 -37.75 -8.32 20.76
CA LEU A 330 -37.86 -9.44 21.71
C LEU A 330 -39.01 -10.40 21.32
N GLU A 331 -38.65 -11.52 20.71
CA GLU A 331 -39.25 -12.86 20.86
C GLU A 331 -38.07 -13.85 20.68
N SER A 332 -37.80 -14.88 21.48
CA SER A 332 -38.47 -15.53 22.61
C SER A 332 -37.50 -16.54 23.29
N SER A 333 -37.73 -16.84 24.58
CA SER A 333 -37.44 -18.10 25.34
C SER A 333 -35.97 -18.48 25.64
N SER A 334 -35.44 -18.33 26.86
CA SER A 334 -35.64 -19.07 28.14
C SER A 334 -34.92 -20.43 28.22
N ASP A 335 -33.79 -20.49 28.93
CA ASP A 335 -33.63 -21.44 30.05
C ASP A 335 -32.43 -21.10 30.96
N GLU A 336 -32.58 -21.49 32.22
CA GLU A 336 -31.89 -21.04 33.43
C GLU A 336 -30.50 -21.67 33.67
N GLU A 337 -29.61 -20.96 34.38
CA GLU A 337 -28.90 -21.44 35.60
C GLU A 337 -27.89 -20.37 36.11
N GLU A 338 -28.02 -20.00 37.40
CA GLU A 338 -27.17 -19.04 38.13
C GLU A 338 -25.76 -19.57 38.44
N PRO A 339 -24.75 -18.69 38.63
CA PRO A 339 -23.60 -18.97 39.49
C PRO A 339 -23.59 -18.07 40.74
N PRO A 340 -23.28 -18.60 41.95
CA PRO A 340 -23.28 -17.80 43.16
C PRO A 340 -21.96 -17.05 43.41
N ALA A 341 -22.07 -16.14 44.38
CA ALA A 341 -21.24 -14.98 44.65
C ALA A 341 -19.78 -15.21 45.11
N LYS A 342 -18.98 -14.17 44.87
CA LYS A 342 -17.65 -13.91 45.45
C LYS A 342 -17.69 -13.84 46.98
N LYS A 343 -16.78 -14.56 47.65
CA LYS A 343 -16.19 -14.17 48.95
C LYS A 343 -14.71 -14.55 49.08
N GLN A 344 -13.93 -13.54 49.46
CA GLN A 344 -12.62 -13.43 50.16
C GLN A 344 -11.65 -14.62 50.31
N CYS A 345 -10.37 -14.26 50.15
CA CYS A 345 -9.16 -15.02 50.47
C CYS A 345 -8.95 -15.26 51.97
N PRO A 346 -8.05 -16.21 52.31
CA PRO A 346 -7.10 -16.01 53.40
C PRO A 346 -5.64 -16.10 52.96
N VAL A 347 -4.84 -15.35 53.71
CA VAL A 347 -3.38 -15.17 53.64
C VAL A 347 -2.66 -16.38 54.24
N SER A 348 -1.49 -16.72 53.69
CA SER A 348 -0.40 -17.33 54.48
C SER A 348 0.93 -16.82 53.94
N GLY A 349 1.67 -16.13 54.81
CA GLY A 349 2.95 -15.53 54.50
C GLY A 349 4.13 -16.43 54.79
N VAL A 350 5.27 -16.09 54.20
CA VAL A 350 6.60 -16.32 54.77
C VAL A 350 7.41 -15.03 54.57
N VAL A 351 8.19 -14.70 55.59
CA VAL A 351 8.74 -13.39 55.97
C VAL A 351 10.26 -13.35 55.71
N LEU A 352 10.71 -12.31 54.97
CA LEU A 352 11.93 -11.46 55.09
C LEU A 352 13.36 -12.10 55.07
N PRO A 353 14.47 -11.33 54.91
CA PRO A 353 14.59 -9.85 54.99
C PRO A 353 15.34 -9.10 53.88
N THR A 354 15.02 -7.82 53.80
CA THR A 354 15.72 -6.73 53.12
C THR A 354 16.74 -6.04 54.05
N ALA A 355 17.81 -5.49 53.46
CA ALA A 355 18.69 -4.47 54.07
C ALA A 355 19.03 -3.38 53.01
N PRO A 356 19.44 -2.16 53.43
CA PRO A 356 19.00 -0.92 52.77
C PRO A 356 20.04 -0.17 51.90
N LEU A 357 19.49 0.82 51.18
CA LEU A 357 20.04 1.96 50.39
C LEU A 357 21.39 2.58 50.87
N PRO A 358 22.15 3.34 50.02
CA PRO A 358 21.70 4.69 49.67
C PRO A 358 22.03 5.24 48.27
N LYS A 359 21.28 6.29 47.92
CA LYS A 359 21.48 7.21 46.79
C LYS A 359 22.65 8.16 47.08
N GLY A 360 23.41 8.51 46.04
CA GLY A 360 24.35 9.63 46.03
C GLY A 360 24.35 10.32 44.67
N VAL A 361 24.06 11.62 44.67
CA VAL A 361 24.17 12.55 43.53
C VAL A 361 25.37 13.45 43.82
N LEU A 362 26.23 13.68 42.84
CA LEU A 362 26.76 15.00 42.39
C LEU A 362 28.19 14.93 41.79
N SER A 363 28.33 15.78 40.78
CA SER A 363 29.53 16.52 40.35
C SER A 363 30.50 15.93 39.33
N ILE A 364 30.33 16.47 38.13
CA ILE A 364 31.34 16.99 37.19
C ILE A 364 32.66 17.37 37.88
N ASP A 365 33.77 16.84 37.34
CA ASP A 365 35.01 17.61 37.28
C ASP A 365 35.82 17.26 36.03
N HIS A 366 36.26 18.33 35.36
CA HIS A 366 37.19 18.37 34.24
C HIS A 366 38.61 18.10 34.73
N GLN A 367 39.37 17.27 34.02
CA GLN A 367 40.83 17.41 33.95
C GLN A 367 41.33 17.26 32.50
N PRO A 368 42.31 18.10 32.07
CA PRO A 368 42.78 18.14 30.70
C PRO A 368 43.92 17.14 30.47
N ALA A 369 43.86 16.42 29.35
CA ALA A 369 44.97 15.63 28.86
C ALA A 369 45.91 16.47 27.99
N SER A 370 47.11 16.64 28.53
CA SER A 370 48.43 16.91 27.94
C SER A 370 48.57 16.90 26.40
N VAL A 371 49.09 18.04 25.95
CA VAL A 371 49.73 18.32 24.66
C VAL A 371 50.94 17.40 24.44
N LEU A 372 50.94 16.60 23.37
CA LEU A 372 52.15 15.98 22.82
C LEU A 372 52.60 16.73 21.55
N ARG A 373 53.77 17.35 21.70
CA ARG A 373 54.51 18.18 20.75
C ARG A 373 55.21 17.27 19.72
N ARG A 374 55.00 17.53 18.43
CA ARG A 374 55.85 17.01 17.33
C ARG A 374 57.23 17.71 17.36
N PRO A 375 58.34 17.01 17.07
CA PRO A 375 59.56 17.65 16.58
C PRO A 375 59.55 17.78 15.03
N PRO A 376 60.25 18.78 14.46
CA PRO A 376 60.26 19.04 13.02
C PRO A 376 61.46 18.42 12.28
N ALA A 377 61.22 18.17 10.99
CA ALA A 377 62.09 18.29 9.80
C ALA A 377 63.46 17.57 9.73
N ALA A 378 63.61 16.78 8.67
CA ALA A 378 64.80 16.81 7.81
C ALA A 378 64.37 16.49 6.36
N ALA A 379 64.33 17.53 5.52
CA ALA A 379 64.43 17.40 4.08
C ALA A 379 65.92 17.51 3.72
N LEU A 380 66.39 16.59 2.90
CA LEU A 380 67.59 16.76 2.09
C LEU A 380 67.17 17.50 0.81
N GLY A 381 67.79 18.64 0.58
CA GLY A 381 67.53 19.56 -0.53
C GLY A 381 68.15 20.91 -0.21
#